data_AF-A0A821SSB1-F1
#
_entry.id   AF-A0A821SSB1-F1
#
_cell.length_a   1.000
_cell.length_b   1.000
_cell.length_c   1.000
_cell.angle_alpha   90.00
_cell.angle_beta   90.00
_cell.angle_gamma   90.00
#
_symmetry.space_group_name_H-M   'P 1'
#
loop_
_entity.id
_entity.type
_entity.pdbx_description
1 polymer ?
#
loop_
_entity_poly.entity_id
_entity_poly.type
_entity_poly.pdbx_seq_one_letter_code
_entity_poly.pdbx_strand_id
1 'polypeptide(L)'
;MTSLYKNRQLIFADDNNDKKSISVNILETFDTSSSYGLYLWPCSPILAQYIWYNRNDFIGKNILEIGAGTSLPGLVSAKIGAQNIILCDNPKIDKWLSLIRETIQLNTMIADRIHIEFLDWYNEQSIDELIKKYFPSNIDIILGSDIFFHKK
;
A
#
# COMPACT_ATOMS: atom_id res chain seq x y z
N MET A 1 -11.91 25.45 -1.55
CA MET A 1 -11.12 24.56 -0.68
C MET A 1 -10.18 23.77 -1.57
N THR A 2 -8.92 24.19 -1.65
CA THR A 2 -7.87 23.42 -2.34
C THR A 2 -7.62 22.17 -1.51
N SER A 3 -7.85 20.99 -2.08
CA SER A 3 -7.54 19.72 -1.43
C SER A 3 -6.05 19.70 -1.06
N LEU A 4 -5.74 19.45 0.22
CA LEU A 4 -4.36 19.29 0.73
C LEU A 4 -3.61 18.17 0.00
N TYR A 5 -4.36 17.21 -0.55
CA TYR A 5 -3.84 16.06 -1.27
C TYR A 5 -4.14 16.15 -2.76
N LYS A 6 -3.16 15.76 -3.57
CA LYS A 6 -3.30 15.59 -5.01
C LYS A 6 -3.75 14.16 -5.27
N ASN A 7 -4.82 14.00 -6.05
CA ASN A 7 -5.18 12.69 -6.60
C ASN A 7 -4.32 12.39 -7.83
N ARG A 8 -3.66 11.24 -7.82
CA ARG A 8 -2.90 10.71 -8.95
C ARG A 8 -3.49 9.35 -9.34
N GLN A 9 -3.89 9.25 -10.60
CA GLN A 9 -4.33 7.98 -11.18
C GLN A 9 -3.15 7.30 -11.89
N LEU A 10 -2.95 6.02 -11.57
CA LEU A 10 -1.98 5.16 -12.26
C LEU A 10 -2.74 4.04 -12.97
N ILE A 11 -2.33 3.75 -14.21
CA ILE A 11 -2.93 2.72 -15.06
C ILE A 11 -1.88 1.65 -15.30
N PHE A 12 -2.26 0.40 -15.05
CA PHE A 12 -1.44 -0.78 -15.32
C PHE A 12 -2.17 -1.60 -16.38
N ALA A 13 -1.51 -1.89 -17.49
CA ALA A 13 -2.07 -2.61 -18.62
C ALA A 13 -1.04 -3.58 -19.22
N ASP A 14 -1.51 -4.62 -19.89
CA ASP A 14 -0.64 -5.48 -20.69
C ASP A 14 -0.31 -4.78 -22.03
N ASP A 15 0.89 -5.01 -22.56
CA ASP A 15 1.36 -4.41 -23.82
C ASP A 15 0.70 -5.02 -25.08
N ASN A 16 -0.04 -6.13 -24.93
CA ASN A 16 -0.61 -6.91 -26.03
C ASN A 16 -2.13 -6.67 -26.21
N ASN A 17 -2.66 -7.06 -27.38
CA ASN A 17 -4.06 -6.86 -27.84
C ASN A 17 -5.19 -7.33 -26.88
N ASP A 18 -4.88 -8.09 -25.83
CA ASP A 18 -5.82 -8.43 -24.77
C ASP A 18 -5.91 -7.26 -23.77
N LYS A 19 -6.96 -6.44 -23.90
CA LYS A 19 -7.22 -5.20 -23.14
C LYS A 19 -7.48 -5.39 -21.63
N LYS A 20 -6.62 -6.11 -20.91
CA LYS A 20 -6.69 -6.16 -19.44
C LYS A 20 -5.90 -4.99 -18.87
N SER A 21 -6.60 -4.15 -18.10
CA SER A 21 -6.00 -3.03 -17.40
C SER A 21 -6.70 -2.79 -16.08
N ILE A 22 -5.97 -2.27 -15.10
CA ILE A 22 -6.52 -1.71 -13.87
C ILE A 22 -6.13 -0.25 -13.74
N SER A 23 -6.96 0.49 -13.02
CA SER A 23 -6.68 1.86 -12.61
C SER A 23 -6.70 1.92 -11.09
N VAL A 24 -5.70 2.59 -10.52
CA VAL A 24 -5.57 2.84 -9.09
C VAL A 24 -5.43 4.34 -8.87
N ASN A 25 -6.30 4.89 -8.03
CA ASN A 25 -6.20 6.27 -7.59
C ASN A 25 -5.45 6.30 -6.25
N ILE A 26 -4.47 7.20 -6.12
CA ILE A 26 -3.78 7.45 -4.86
C ILE A 26 -3.88 8.92 -4.49
N LEU A 27 -3.88 9.20 -3.19
CA LEU A 27 -3.68 10.55 -2.68
C LEU A 27 -2.23 10.72 -2.27
N GLU A 28 -1.60 11.80 -2.70
CA GLU A 28 -0.23 12.17 -2.33
C GLU A 28 -0.17 13.66 -1.92
N THR A 29 0.81 14.02 -1.11
CA THR A 29 1.18 15.42 -0.85
C THR A 29 2.66 15.65 -1.12
N PHE A 30 2.97 16.87 -1.54
CA PHE A 30 4.33 17.38 -1.72
C PHE A 30 4.72 18.35 -0.59
N ASP A 31 3.88 18.49 0.41
CA ASP A 31 4.15 19.33 1.57
C ASP A 31 5.30 18.71 2.37
N THR A 32 6.46 19.34 2.29
CA THR A 32 7.69 18.95 2.99
C THR A 32 7.58 19.03 4.51
N SER A 33 6.54 19.67 5.05
CA SER A 33 6.22 19.64 6.48
C SER A 33 5.48 18.37 6.90
N SER A 34 4.89 17.65 5.93
CA SER A 34 4.26 16.35 6.14
C SER A 34 5.33 15.27 6.08
N SER A 35 5.37 14.41 7.09
CA SER A 35 6.30 13.28 7.22
C SER A 35 6.42 12.47 5.91
N TYR A 36 7.62 11.94 5.62
CA TYR A 36 8.01 11.28 4.37
C TYR A 36 7.04 10.23 3.78
N GLY A 37 6.09 9.71 4.56
CA GLY A 37 5.16 8.66 4.14
C GLY A 37 3.98 9.10 3.25
N LEU A 38 3.78 10.40 2.99
CA LEU A 38 2.61 10.85 2.20
C LEU A 38 2.95 11.22 0.75
N TYR A 39 4.18 10.96 0.32
CA TYR A 39 4.66 11.15 -1.05
C TYR A 39 4.74 9.79 -1.77
N LEU A 40 4.36 9.74 -3.06
CA LEU A 40 4.54 8.53 -3.86
C LEU A 40 6.02 8.41 -4.30
N TRP A 41 6.79 7.62 -3.57
CA TRP A 41 8.20 7.40 -3.87
C TRP A 41 8.45 6.56 -5.14
N PRO A 42 9.57 6.77 -5.86
CA PRO A 42 9.80 6.14 -7.16
C PRO A 42 9.80 4.61 -7.20
N CYS A 43 10.23 3.89 -6.16
CA CYS A 43 10.19 2.43 -6.17
C CYS A 43 8.78 1.87 -5.97
N SER A 44 7.85 2.67 -5.43
CA SER A 44 6.46 2.24 -5.20
C SER A 44 5.72 1.93 -6.52
N PRO A 45 5.70 2.81 -7.55
CA PRO A 45 5.18 2.46 -8.88
C PRO A 45 5.92 1.30 -9.56
N ILE A 46 7.22 1.16 -9.35
CA ILE A 46 8.01 0.08 -9.95
C ILE A 46 7.62 -1.27 -9.34
N LEU A 47 7.49 -1.36 -8.02
CA LEU A 47 7.00 -2.56 -7.34
C LEU A 47 5.56 -2.86 -7.74
N ALA A 48 4.70 -1.84 -7.85
CA ALA A 48 3.32 -2.01 -8.31
C ALA A 48 3.26 -2.56 -9.76
N GLN A 49 4.14 -2.09 -10.65
CA GLN A 49 4.26 -2.62 -12.01
C GLN A 49 4.75 -4.08 -12.01
N TYR A 50 5.70 -4.42 -11.14
CA TYR A 50 6.15 -5.80 -10.96
C TYR A 50 4.99 -6.72 -10.51
N ILE A 51 4.20 -6.27 -9.53
CA ILE A 51 3.01 -7.00 -9.06
C ILE A 51 2.01 -7.19 -10.21
N TRP A 52 1.78 -6.16 -11.03
CA TRP A 52 0.90 -6.26 -12.20
C TRP A 52 1.36 -7.30 -13.21
N TYR A 53 2.65 -7.32 -13.55
CA TYR A 53 3.21 -8.30 -14.49
C TYR A 53 3.19 -9.73 -13.93
N ASN A 54 3.41 -9.89 -12.63
CA ASN A 54 3.45 -11.20 -11.96
C ASN A 54 2.13 -11.53 -11.22
N ARG A 55 1.04 -10.87 -11.60
CA ARG A 55 -0.24 -10.88 -10.87
C ARG A 55 -0.79 -12.26 -10.52
N ASN A 56 -0.51 -13.27 -11.33
CA ASN A 56 -0.98 -14.64 -11.08
C ASN A 56 -0.42 -15.21 -9.77
N ASP A 57 0.76 -14.76 -9.33
CA ASP A 57 1.39 -15.19 -8.08
C ASP A 57 0.75 -14.52 -6.84
N PHE A 58 -0.02 -13.45 -7.05
CA PHE A 58 -0.66 -12.65 -6.01
C PHE A 58 -2.16 -12.94 -5.85
N ILE A 59 -2.81 -13.56 -6.85
CA ILE A 59 -4.24 -13.88 -6.78
C ILE A 59 -4.50 -14.83 -5.61
N GLY A 60 -5.49 -14.49 -4.78
CA GLY A 60 -5.87 -15.27 -3.61
C GLY A 60 -4.86 -15.21 -2.45
N LYS A 61 -3.79 -14.41 -2.56
CA LYS A 61 -2.77 -14.29 -1.51
C LYS A 61 -3.15 -13.31 -0.42
N ASN A 62 -2.69 -13.56 0.79
CA ASN A 62 -2.73 -12.61 1.88
C ASN A 62 -1.43 -11.82 1.93
N ILE A 63 -1.52 -10.50 1.95
CA ILE A 63 -0.39 -9.60 1.74
C ILE A 63 -0.26 -8.67 2.94
N LEU A 64 0.96 -8.53 3.43
CA LEU A 64 1.34 -7.49 4.38
C LEU A 64 2.25 -6.49 3.67
N GLU A 65 1.84 -5.23 3.58
CA GLU A 65 2.71 -4.14 3.13
C GLU A 65 3.21 -3.35 4.34
N ILE A 66 4.53 -3.31 4.54
CA ILE A 66 5.18 -2.54 5.61
C ILE A 66 5.77 -1.25 5.04
N GLY A 67 5.65 -0.15 5.79
CA GLY A 67 6.04 1.18 5.28
C GLY A 67 5.22 1.56 4.06
N ALA A 68 3.90 1.34 4.14
CA ALA A 68 3.01 1.40 2.98
C ALA A 68 2.93 2.79 2.35
N GLY A 69 3.17 3.87 3.09
CA GLY A 69 3.12 5.24 2.58
C GLY A 69 1.77 5.53 1.92
N THR A 70 1.76 5.81 0.62
CA THR A 70 0.53 6.00 -0.19
C THR A 70 -0.19 4.70 -0.58
N SER A 71 0.33 3.53 -0.19
CA SER A 71 -0.22 2.17 -0.34
C SER A 71 -0.36 1.61 -1.76
N LEU A 72 0.33 2.17 -2.75
CA LEU A 72 0.14 1.78 -4.16
C LEU A 72 0.36 0.26 -4.42
N PRO A 73 1.44 -0.39 -3.95
CA PRO A 73 1.65 -1.82 -4.12
C PRO A 73 0.51 -2.69 -3.54
N GLY A 74 0.07 -2.41 -2.31
CA GLY A 74 -1.03 -3.12 -1.69
C GLY A 74 -2.37 -2.91 -2.42
N LEU A 75 -2.65 -1.68 -2.89
CA LEU A 75 -3.85 -1.38 -3.67
C LEU A 75 -3.87 -2.10 -5.01
N VAL A 76 -2.74 -2.14 -5.73
CA VAL A 76 -2.61 -2.92 -6.98
C VAL A 76 -2.85 -4.39 -6.69
N SER A 77 -2.24 -4.93 -5.64
CA SER A 77 -2.42 -6.33 -5.24
C SER A 77 -3.90 -6.67 -4.99
N ALA A 78 -4.63 -5.78 -4.31
CA ALA A 78 -6.06 -5.95 -4.07
C ALA A 78 -6.88 -5.93 -5.37
N LYS A 79 -6.54 -5.03 -6.32
CA LYS A 79 -7.23 -4.92 -7.62
C LYS A 79 -7.05 -6.16 -8.49
N ILE A 80 -5.89 -6.80 -8.43
CA ILE A 80 -5.62 -8.01 -9.23
C ILE A 80 -6.19 -9.29 -8.60
N GLY A 81 -6.72 -9.22 -7.38
CA GLY A 81 -7.41 -10.35 -6.74
C GLY A 81 -6.68 -11.00 -5.56
N ALA A 82 -5.73 -10.33 -4.92
CA ALA A 82 -5.27 -10.74 -3.60
C ALA A 82 -6.45 -10.79 -2.61
N GLN A 83 -6.40 -11.73 -1.66
CA GLN A 83 -7.52 -12.07 -0.79
C GLN A 83 -7.66 -11.07 0.36
N ASN A 84 -6.59 -10.85 1.11
CA ASN A 84 -6.53 -9.91 2.24
C ASN A 84 -5.25 -9.08 2.15
N ILE A 85 -5.33 -7.78 2.44
CA ILE A 85 -4.22 -6.83 2.34
C ILE A 85 -4.15 -6.07 3.65
N ILE A 86 -3.02 -6.16 4.34
CA ILE A 86 -2.75 -5.44 5.57
C ILE A 86 -1.73 -4.35 5.22
N LEU A 87 -2.15 -3.09 5.33
CA LEU A 87 -1.31 -1.92 5.09
C LEU A 87 -0.79 -1.42 6.44
N CYS A 88 0.52 -1.40 6.60
CA CYS A 88 1.20 -0.97 7.81
C CYS A 88 2.13 0.20 7.57
N ASP A 89 2.06 1.20 8.45
CA ASP A 89 3.07 2.26 8.51
C ASP A 89 3.22 2.78 9.96
N ASN A 90 4.19 3.67 10.16
CA ASN A 90 4.56 4.18 11.46
C ASN A 90 3.46 5.11 12.02
N PRO A 91 3.01 4.91 13.28
CA PRO A 91 1.98 5.75 13.90
C PRO A 91 2.39 7.22 14.06
N LYS A 92 3.68 7.55 13.93
CA LYS A 92 4.22 8.92 14.00
C LYS A 92 4.00 9.72 12.71
N ILE A 93 3.50 9.10 11.63
CA ILE A 93 3.19 9.80 10.39
C ILE A 93 1.81 10.44 10.54
N ASP A 94 1.82 11.73 10.90
CA ASP A 94 0.60 12.51 11.02
C ASP A 94 -0.26 12.42 9.75
N LYS A 95 -1.57 12.26 9.94
CA LYS A 95 -2.59 12.18 8.87
C LYS A 95 -2.49 10.98 7.92
N TRP A 96 -1.54 10.05 8.13
CA TRP A 96 -1.43 8.84 7.30
C TRP A 96 -2.74 8.03 7.28
N LEU A 97 -3.31 7.77 8.46
CA LEU A 97 -4.55 7.01 8.58
C LEU A 97 -5.72 7.67 7.81
N SER A 98 -5.87 9.00 7.89
CA SER A 98 -6.90 9.71 7.13
C SER A 98 -6.67 9.61 5.62
N LEU A 99 -5.42 9.83 5.18
CA LEU A 99 -5.07 9.78 3.76
C LEU A 99 -5.31 8.39 3.17
N ILE A 100 -4.94 7.32 3.88
CA ILE A 100 -5.13 5.96 3.39
C ILE A 100 -6.59 5.56 3.38
N ARG A 101 -7.39 5.96 4.38
CA ARG A 101 -8.84 5.73 4.35
C ARG A 101 -9.51 6.42 3.16
N GLU A 102 -9.16 7.67 2.89
CA GLU A 102 -9.67 8.40 1.72
C GLU A 102 -9.19 7.73 0.41
N THR A 103 -7.93 7.32 0.35
CA THR A 103 -7.37 6.60 -0.82
C THR A 103 -8.12 5.30 -1.10
N ILE A 104 -8.43 4.51 -0.07
CA ILE A 104 -9.19 3.26 -0.21
C ILE A 104 -10.60 3.55 -0.73
N GLN A 105 -11.25 4.62 -0.26
CA GLN A 105 -12.58 5.04 -0.74
C GLN A 105 -12.58 5.40 -2.23
N LEU A 106 -11.49 5.98 -2.75
CA LEU A 106 -11.32 6.22 -4.20
C LEU A 106 -11.18 4.94 -5.02
N ASN A 107 -11.03 3.79 -4.38
CA ASN A 107 -10.86 2.47 -4.98
C ASN A 107 -11.95 1.49 -4.53
N THR A 108 -13.20 1.96 -4.32
CA THR A 108 -14.38 1.26 -3.76
C THR A 108 -14.44 -0.29 -3.84
N MET A 109 -14.12 -0.91 -4.98
CA MET A 109 -14.18 -2.37 -5.19
C MET A 109 -13.18 -3.21 -4.38
N ILE A 110 -12.21 -2.61 -3.69
CA ILE A 110 -11.19 -3.33 -2.90
C ILE A 110 -11.26 -3.06 -1.40
N ALA A 111 -12.17 -2.19 -0.94
CA ALA A 111 -12.20 -1.71 0.44
C ALA A 111 -12.37 -2.86 1.46
N ASP A 112 -13.22 -3.84 1.15
CA ASP A 112 -13.52 -4.96 2.06
C ASP A 112 -12.33 -5.91 2.29
N ARG A 113 -11.29 -5.82 1.45
CA ARG A 113 -10.09 -6.66 1.53
C ARG A 113 -8.92 -5.97 2.21
N ILE A 114 -9.08 -4.70 2.59
CA ILE A 114 -7.98 -3.88 3.09
C ILE A 114 -8.15 -3.63 4.59
N HIS A 115 -7.08 -3.92 5.32
CA HIS A 115 -6.93 -3.64 6.74
C HIS A 115 -5.81 -2.61 6.90
N ILE A 116 -5.98 -1.67 7.82
CA ILE A 116 -4.96 -0.65 8.13
C ILE A 116 -4.53 -0.89 9.56
N GLU A 117 -3.22 -1.05 9.75
CA GLU A 117 -2.61 -1.28 11.04
C GLU A 117 -1.41 -0.35 11.22
N PHE A 118 -1.04 -0.08 12.46
CA PHE A 118 0.20 0.65 12.75
C PHE A 118 1.33 -0.35 13.04
N LEU A 119 2.53 -0.01 12.56
CA LEU A 119 3.73 -0.80 12.82
C LEU A 119 4.92 0.14 13.07
N ASP A 120 5.35 0.25 14.33
CA ASP A 120 6.64 0.89 14.66
C ASP A 120 7.73 -0.20 14.71
N TRP A 121 8.65 -0.14 13.74
CA TRP A 121 9.70 -1.14 13.54
C TRP A 121 10.71 -1.20 14.68
N TYR A 122 10.77 -0.15 15.49
CA TYR A 122 11.68 -0.04 16.63
C TYR A 122 11.01 -0.41 17.95
N ASN A 123 9.74 -0.82 17.92
CA ASN A 123 8.97 -1.19 19.10
C ASN A 123 8.58 -2.66 19.03
N GLU A 124 9.22 -3.49 19.86
CA GLU A 124 8.96 -4.94 19.94
C GLU A 124 7.49 -5.25 20.25
N GLN A 125 6.84 -4.45 21.11
CA GLN A 125 5.42 -4.64 21.42
C GLN A 125 4.54 -4.40 20.19
N SER A 126 4.86 -3.38 19.37
CA SER A 126 4.12 -3.12 18.12
C SER A 126 4.23 -4.29 17.14
N ILE A 127 5.41 -4.91 17.08
CA ILE A 127 5.65 -6.10 16.24
C ILE A 127 4.87 -7.29 16.79
N ASP A 128 4.96 -7.55 18.09
CA ASP A 128 4.26 -8.66 18.76
C ASP A 128 2.74 -8.58 18.60
N GLU A 129 2.16 -7.39 18.67
CA GLU A 129 0.72 -7.16 18.48
C GLU A 129 0.28 -7.49 17.05
N LEU A 130 1.06 -7.08 16.05
CA LEU A 130 0.80 -7.44 14.65
C LEU A 130 0.91 -8.94 14.43
N ILE A 131 1.95 -9.57 15.00
CA ILE A 131 2.18 -11.02 14.91
C ILE A 131 1.01 -11.78 15.54
N LYS A 132 0.60 -11.44 16.76
CA LYS A 132 -0.53 -12.08 17.45
C LYS A 132 -1.83 -11.97 16.67
N LYS A 133 -2.03 -10.88 15.93
CA LYS A 133 -3.25 -10.62 15.18
C LYS A 133 -3.31 -11.36 13.84
N TYR A 134 -2.18 -11.58 13.16
CA TYR A 134 -2.17 -12.09 11.78
C TYR A 134 -1.32 -13.35 11.53
N PHE A 135 -0.43 -13.76 12.43
CA PHE A 135 0.43 -14.95 12.29
C PHE A 135 -0.04 -16.11 13.18
N PRO A 136 0.25 -17.39 12.84
CA PRO A 136 1.12 -17.86 11.75
C PRO A 136 0.45 -18.13 10.39
N SER A 137 -0.87 -18.00 10.25
CA SER A 137 -1.59 -18.59 9.10
C SER A 137 -1.99 -17.63 7.98
N ASN A 138 -1.84 -16.30 8.13
CA ASN A 138 -2.57 -15.34 7.30
C ASN A 138 -1.71 -14.40 6.45
N ILE A 139 -0.42 -14.67 6.21
CA ILE A 139 0.42 -13.84 5.31
C ILE A 139 1.24 -14.73 4.38
N ASP A 140 1.02 -14.58 3.07
CA ASP A 140 1.75 -15.26 2.01
C ASP A 140 2.93 -14.42 1.49
N ILE A 141 2.77 -13.09 1.42
CA ILE A 141 3.73 -12.16 0.81
C ILE A 141 3.88 -10.92 1.70
N ILE A 142 5.12 -10.50 1.91
CA ILE A 142 5.45 -9.21 2.54
C ILE A 142 6.00 -8.26 1.49
N LEU A 143 5.43 -7.05 1.40
CA LEU A 143 5.84 -5.98 0.49
C LEU A 143 6.48 -4.83 1.28
N GLY A 144 7.44 -4.16 0.65
CA GLY A 144 8.01 -2.91 1.14
C GLY A 144 8.73 -2.19 0.00
N SER A 145 8.36 -0.93 -0.26
CA SER A 145 8.99 -0.08 -1.28
C SER A 145 9.63 1.14 -0.64
N ASP A 146 10.88 1.44 -1.00
CA ASP A 146 11.64 2.60 -0.46
C ASP A 146 11.79 2.62 1.06
N ILE A 147 11.88 1.45 1.69
CA ILE A 147 11.95 1.31 3.15
C ILE A 147 13.37 1.30 3.75
N PHE A 148 14.41 1.20 2.91
CA PHE A 148 15.81 1.16 3.35
C PHE A 148 16.54 2.49 3.07
N PHE A 149 16.18 3.53 3.83
CA PHE A 149 16.68 4.91 3.58
C PHE A 149 17.38 5.55 4.78
N HIS A 150 17.02 5.17 6.01
CA HIS A 150 17.74 5.61 7.20
C HIS A 150 18.84 4.61 7.59
N LYS A 151 20.06 5.13 7.75
CA LYS A 151 21.13 4.39 8.44
C LYS A 151 20.82 4.41 9.94
N LYS A 152 20.97 3.25 10.58
CA LYS A 152 20.98 3.12 12.04
C LYS A 152 22.03 4.03 12.67
#